data_AF-A0AAU2T7F3-F1
#
_entry.id   AF-A0AAU2T7F3-F1
#
_cell.length_a   1.000
_cell.length_b   1.000
_cell.length_c   1.000
_cell.angle_alpha   90.00
_cell.angle_beta   90.00
_cell.angle_gamma   90.00
#
_symmetry.space_group_name_H-M   'P 1'
#
loop_
_entity.id
_entity.type
_entity.pdbx_description
1 polymer ?
#
loop_
_entity_poly.entity_id
_entity_poly.type
_entity_poly.pdbx_seq_one_letter_code
_entity_poly.pdbx_strand_id
1 'polypeptide(L)'
;MRLSRSLAPVTVAVCLVLSLPYDALPHARVPAARQATAAPEEPFGAECRTEVRGSRVVAYCHNPYADTDRVRLHIECDRWWDLDTDGTPADAGPAQTVRLTGRCWKEVRSAWVSHQKL
;
A
#
# COMPACT_ATOMS: atom_id res chain seq x y z
N MET A 1 24.18 53.60 22.30
CA MET A 1 23.55 52.34 22.74
C MET A 1 24.15 51.21 21.89
N ARG A 2 25.02 50.37 22.46
CA ARG A 2 25.64 49.24 21.73
C ARG A 2 24.65 48.08 21.77
N LEU A 3 23.89 47.91 20.70
CA LEU A 3 23.00 46.76 20.54
C LEU A 3 23.84 45.48 20.49
N SER A 4 23.48 44.56 21.37
CA SER A 4 24.13 43.31 21.72
C SER A 4 24.35 42.39 20.51
N ARG A 5 25.60 42.30 20.04
CA ARG A 5 26.05 41.41 18.97
C ARG A 5 26.06 39.90 19.33
N SER A 6 25.28 39.46 20.32
CA SER A 6 25.46 38.13 20.93
C SER A 6 24.19 37.26 21.02
N LEU A 7 23.17 37.51 20.21
CA LEU A 7 21.96 36.66 20.18
C LEU A 7 22.00 35.59 19.09
N ALA A 8 22.86 35.73 18.08
CA ALA A 8 23.02 34.78 16.99
C ALA A 8 23.43 33.35 17.43
N PRO A 9 24.34 33.13 18.41
CA PRO A 9 24.66 31.78 18.84
C PRO A 9 23.50 31.13 19.63
N VAL A 10 22.71 31.94 20.34
CA VAL A 10 21.57 31.47 21.12
C VAL A 10 20.46 30.97 20.21
N THR A 11 20.16 31.69 19.12
CA THR A 11 19.13 31.27 18.16
C THR A 11 19.51 29.98 17.43
N VAL A 12 20.78 29.82 17.04
CA VAL A 12 21.28 28.59 16.40
C VAL A 12 21.16 27.37 17.35
N ALA A 13 21.53 27.53 18.61
CA ALA A 13 21.41 26.45 19.60
C ALA A 13 19.94 26.02 19.81
N VAL A 14 19.01 26.98 19.88
CA VAL A 14 17.57 26.67 20.04
C VAL A 14 17.02 25.93 18.83
N CYS A 15 17.36 26.36 17.60
CA CYS A 15 16.94 25.67 16.39
C CYS A 15 17.45 24.22 16.35
N LEU A 16 18.67 23.95 16.81
CA LEU A 16 19.24 22.60 16.83
C LEU A 16 18.52 21.67 17.80
N VAL A 17 18.13 22.18 18.99
CA VAL A 17 17.39 21.40 19.98
C VAL A 17 15.96 21.10 19.52
N LEU A 18 15.31 22.05 18.84
CA LEU A 18 13.95 21.88 18.32
C LEU A 18 13.87 21.01 17.05
N SER A 19 14.98 20.78 16.37
CA SER A 19 15.05 19.93 15.16
C SER A 19 15.52 18.50 15.44
N LEU A 20 15.63 18.11 16.72
CA LEU A 20 15.90 16.73 17.10
C LEU A 20 14.76 15.81 16.62
N PRO A 21 15.07 14.71 15.91
CA PRO A 21 14.06 13.79 15.40
C PRO A 21 13.33 13.09 16.55
N TYR A 22 12.01 13.01 16.43
CA TYR A 22 11.12 12.35 17.39
C TYR A 22 11.49 10.86 17.63
N ASP A 23 12.17 10.23 16.67
CA ASP A 23 12.62 8.84 16.73
C ASP A 23 13.71 8.55 17.76
N ALA A 24 14.32 9.58 18.36
CA ALA A 24 15.35 9.42 19.40
C ALA A 24 14.78 9.08 20.80
N LEU A 25 13.45 9.04 20.95
CA LEU A 25 12.82 8.65 22.21
C LEU A 25 13.02 7.16 22.48
N PRO A 26 13.60 6.76 23.63
CA PRO A 26 13.76 5.37 23.99
C PRO A 26 12.38 4.74 24.15
N HIS A 27 12.04 3.81 23.25
CA HIS A 27 10.80 3.08 23.33
C HIS A 27 10.84 2.19 24.59
N ALA A 28 9.80 2.27 25.42
CA ALA A 28 9.66 1.40 26.58
C ALA A 28 9.71 -0.06 26.09
N ARG A 29 10.65 -0.84 26.61
CA ARG A 29 10.78 -2.26 26.27
C ARG A 29 9.55 -3.00 26.79
N VAL A 30 8.62 -3.32 25.91
CA VAL A 30 7.51 -4.24 26.20
C VAL A 30 8.12 -5.62 26.45
N PRO A 31 7.78 -6.33 27.54
CA PRO A 31 8.22 -7.70 27.75
C PRO A 31 7.80 -8.53 26.53
N ALA A 32 8.74 -9.24 25.93
CA ALA A 32 8.45 -10.14 24.82
C ALA A 32 7.41 -11.16 25.30
N ALA A 33 6.15 -10.97 24.89
CA ALA A 33 5.13 -11.98 25.06
C ALA A 33 5.68 -13.25 24.40
N ARG A 34 5.70 -14.35 25.18
CA ARG A 34 6.14 -15.66 24.73
C ARG A 34 5.46 -15.93 23.39
N GLN A 35 6.24 -15.96 22.31
CA GLN A 35 5.74 -16.24 20.97
C GLN A 35 5.08 -17.62 21.04
N ALA A 36 3.75 -17.63 21.14
CA ALA A 36 2.98 -18.80 20.80
C ALA A 36 3.45 -19.17 19.39
N THR A 37 3.95 -20.39 19.22
CA THR A 37 4.29 -20.93 17.90
C THR A 37 3.05 -20.81 17.04
N ALA A 38 3.01 -19.79 16.18
CA ALA A 38 1.89 -19.57 15.27
C ALA A 38 1.75 -20.83 14.43
N ALA A 39 0.52 -21.33 14.32
CA ALA A 39 0.23 -22.37 13.35
C ALA A 39 0.69 -21.88 11.96
N PRO A 40 1.18 -22.78 11.08
CA PRO A 40 1.52 -22.40 9.72
C PRO A 40 0.32 -21.68 9.08
N GLU A 41 0.54 -20.49 8.52
CA GLU A 41 -0.52 -19.79 7.79
C GLU A 41 -0.95 -20.65 6.61
N GLU A 42 -2.25 -20.91 6.50
CA GLU A 42 -2.80 -21.62 5.35
C GLU A 42 -2.56 -20.81 4.08
N PRO A 43 -2.17 -21.46 2.97
CA PRO A 43 -1.95 -20.76 1.71
C PRO A 43 -3.24 -20.09 1.23
N PHE A 44 -3.13 -18.83 0.81
CA PHE A 44 -4.24 -17.97 0.42
C PHE A 44 -3.84 -17.08 -0.76
N GLY A 45 -4.84 -16.66 -1.55
CA GLY A 45 -4.70 -15.69 -2.64
C GLY A 45 -4.88 -16.31 -4.02
N ALA A 46 -5.84 -15.80 -4.78
CA ALA A 46 -6.05 -16.17 -6.18
C ALA A 46 -4.81 -15.82 -7.02
N GLU A 47 -4.47 -16.68 -7.98
CA GLU A 47 -3.43 -16.37 -8.96
C GLU A 47 -3.99 -15.44 -10.02
N CYS A 48 -3.46 -14.21 -10.08
CA CYS A 48 -3.92 -13.17 -11.00
C CYS A 48 -2.92 -12.88 -12.12
N ARG A 49 -3.40 -12.84 -13.36
CA ARG A 49 -2.66 -12.33 -14.52
C ARG A 49 -3.31 -11.05 -15.03
N THR A 50 -2.54 -9.98 -15.07
CA THR A 50 -2.99 -8.66 -15.55
C THR A 50 -2.38 -8.35 -16.92
N GLU A 51 -3.22 -7.85 -17.83
CA GLU A 51 -2.84 -7.43 -19.18
C GLU A 51 -3.26 -5.98 -19.40
N VAL A 52 -2.30 -5.16 -19.85
CA VAL A 52 -2.52 -3.75 -20.21
C VAL A 52 -2.43 -3.60 -21.73
N ARG A 53 -3.42 -2.92 -22.32
CA ARG A 53 -3.51 -2.59 -23.75
C ARG A 53 -3.89 -1.13 -23.92
N GLY A 54 -2.87 -0.27 -24.01
CA GLY A 54 -3.03 1.19 -24.03
C GLY A 54 -3.77 1.67 -22.79
N SER A 55 -4.97 2.21 -22.99
CA SER A 55 -5.83 2.71 -21.92
C SER A 55 -6.59 1.64 -21.12
N ARG A 56 -6.57 0.37 -21.55
CA ARG A 56 -7.44 -0.70 -21.00
C ARG A 56 -6.63 -1.72 -20.20
N VAL A 57 -7.24 -2.22 -19.13
CA VAL A 57 -6.70 -3.28 -18.28
C VAL A 57 -7.70 -4.41 -18.16
N VAL A 58 -7.23 -5.65 -18.27
CA VAL A 58 -7.98 -6.86 -17.95
C VAL A 58 -7.13 -7.69 -16.99
N ALA A 59 -7.74 -8.21 -15.93
CA ALA A 59 -7.11 -9.19 -15.06
C ALA A 59 -7.99 -10.44 -14.96
N TYR A 60 -7.35 -11.60 -15.03
CA TYR A 60 -7.98 -12.90 -14.75
C TYR A 60 -7.38 -13.45 -13.47
N CYS A 61 -8.23 -13.74 -12.49
CA CYS A 61 -7.81 -14.29 -11.21
C CYS A 61 -8.46 -15.66 -11.02
N HIS A 62 -7.64 -16.70 -10.84
CA HIS A 62 -8.10 -18.06 -10.55
C HIS A 62 -7.79 -18.40 -9.10
N ASN A 63 -8.80 -18.83 -8.33
CA ASN A 63 -8.61 -19.22 -6.93
C ASN A 63 -8.47 -20.76 -6.81
N PRO A 64 -7.27 -21.29 -6.52
CA PRO A 64 -7.06 -22.73 -6.34
C PRO A 64 -7.41 -23.22 -4.92
N TYR A 65 -7.80 -22.33 -4.00
CA TYR A 65 -8.00 -22.63 -2.58
C TYR A 65 -9.47 -22.79 -2.19
N ALA A 66 -9.71 -23.36 -1.01
CA ALA A 66 -11.04 -23.63 -0.48
C ALA A 66 -11.73 -22.39 0.12
N ASP A 67 -10.96 -21.37 0.51
CA ASP A 67 -11.49 -20.11 1.02
C ASP A 67 -11.76 -19.14 -0.14
N THR A 68 -12.73 -18.26 0.05
CA THR A 68 -13.02 -17.22 -0.95
C THR A 68 -12.00 -16.10 -0.83
N ASP A 69 -11.47 -15.66 -1.97
CA ASP A 69 -10.62 -14.49 -2.07
C ASP A 69 -11.37 -13.35 -2.76
N ARG A 70 -11.57 -12.24 -2.03
CA ARG A 70 -12.11 -11.02 -2.60
C ARG A 70 -10.98 -10.24 -3.26
N VAL A 71 -11.04 -10.18 -4.59
CA VAL A 71 -10.06 -9.49 -5.42
C VAL A 71 -10.55 -8.14 -5.90
N ARG A 72 -9.66 -7.14 -5.97
CA ARG A 72 -9.96 -5.81 -6.54
C ARG A 72 -8.84 -5.36 -7.48
N LEU A 73 -9.23 -4.89 -8.67
CA LEU A 73 -8.31 -4.30 -9.64
C LEU A 73 -8.08 -2.82 -9.30
N HIS A 74 -6.81 -2.43 -9.27
CA HIS A 74 -6.34 -1.06 -9.11
C HIS A 74 -5.57 -0.64 -10.35
N ILE A 75 -5.78 0.61 -10.79
CA ILE A 75 -5.15 1.15 -12.00
C ILE A 75 -4.62 2.54 -11.67
N GLU A 76 -3.32 2.73 -11.81
CA GLU A 76 -2.68 4.05 -11.80
C GLU A 76 -2.59 4.58 -13.23
N CYS A 77 -3.10 5.78 -13.46
CA CYS A 77 -3.12 6.43 -14.76
C CYS A 77 -1.87 7.31 -14.96
N ASP A 78 -1.35 7.38 -16.18
CA ASP A 78 -0.07 8.05 -16.43
C ASP A 78 -0.14 9.58 -16.37
N ARG A 79 -1.33 10.15 -16.59
CA ARG A 79 -1.53 11.60 -16.65
C ARG A 79 -2.17 12.10 -15.37
N TRP A 80 -1.64 13.18 -14.81
CA TRP A 80 -2.13 13.78 -13.56
C TRP A 80 -3.62 14.18 -13.59
N TRP A 81 -4.18 14.42 -14.77
CA TRP A 81 -5.59 14.78 -14.97
C TRP A 81 -6.49 13.55 -15.19
N ASP A 82 -5.90 12.38 -15.39
CA ASP A 82 -6.58 11.10 -15.55
C ASP A 82 -6.50 10.40 -14.19
N LEU A 83 -7.61 10.34 -13.47
CA LEU A 83 -7.62 9.88 -12.09
C LEU A 83 -7.47 8.37 -12.03
N ASP A 84 -6.65 7.90 -11.08
CA ASP A 84 -6.50 6.49 -10.76
C ASP A 84 -7.85 5.85 -10.44
N THR A 85 -8.00 4.58 -10.80
CA THR A 85 -9.29 3.88 -10.70
C THR A 85 -9.15 2.62 -9.86
N ASP A 86 -10.02 2.51 -8.86
CA ASP A 86 -10.25 1.28 -8.12
C ASP A 86 -11.56 0.63 -8.60
N GLY A 87 -11.47 -0.61 -9.05
CA GLY A 87 -12.63 -1.37 -9.51
C GLY A 87 -13.53 -1.84 -8.37
N THR A 88 -14.74 -2.27 -8.73
CA THR A 88 -15.61 -3.02 -7.81
C THR A 88 -14.93 -4.35 -7.45
N PRO A 89 -14.85 -4.74 -6.17
CA PRO A 89 -14.38 -6.06 -5.79
C PRO A 89 -15.18 -7.18 -6.45
N ALA A 90 -14.53 -8.30 -6.71
CA ALA A 90 -15.17 -9.56 -7.09
C ALA A 90 -14.71 -10.68 -6.16
N ASP A 91 -15.64 -11.56 -5.81
CA ASP A 91 -15.34 -12.72 -4.97
C ASP A 91 -14.95 -13.89 -5.87
N ALA A 92 -13.69 -14.33 -5.78
CA ALA A 92 -13.20 -15.54 -6.41
C ALA A 92 -13.40 -16.71 -5.44
N GLY A 93 -14.50 -17.44 -5.62
CA GLY A 93 -14.77 -18.65 -4.83
C GLY A 93 -13.86 -19.84 -5.20
N PRO A 94 -14.03 -20.99 -4.53
CA PRO A 94 -13.16 -22.15 -4.73
C PRO A 94 -13.18 -22.68 -6.16
N ALA A 95 -11.99 -22.87 -6.73
CA ALA A 95 -11.78 -23.30 -8.11
C ALA A 95 -12.46 -22.40 -9.18
N GLN A 96 -12.78 -21.14 -8.82
CA GLN A 96 -13.41 -20.20 -9.75
C GLN A 96 -12.37 -19.29 -10.41
N THR A 97 -12.70 -18.82 -11.61
CA THR A 97 -11.97 -17.75 -12.30
C THR A 97 -12.86 -16.53 -12.46
N VAL A 98 -12.40 -15.39 -11.99
CA VAL A 98 -13.08 -14.10 -12.17
C VAL A 98 -12.32 -13.22 -13.16
N ARG A 99 -13.05 -12.38 -13.88
CA ARG A 99 -12.48 -11.38 -14.80
C ARG A 99 -12.76 -9.97 -14.27
N LEU A 100 -11.70 -9.22 -14.04
CA LEU A 100 -11.73 -7.81 -13.68
C LEU A 100 -11.36 -6.98 -14.91
N THR A 101 -12.01 -5.83 -15.08
CA THR A 101 -11.72 -4.92 -16.19
C THR A 101 -11.78 -3.48 -15.70
N GLY A 102 -10.89 -2.65 -16.24
CA GLY A 102 -10.90 -1.22 -15.99
C GLY A 102 -10.15 -0.47 -17.09
N ARG A 103 -10.09 0.85 -16.97
CA ARG A 103 -9.39 1.69 -17.94
C ARG A 103 -9.06 3.05 -17.37
N CYS A 104 -8.00 3.64 -17.91
CA CYS A 104 -7.75 5.07 -17.85
C CYS A 104 -8.46 5.78 -19.02
N TRP A 105 -8.51 7.11 -18.98
CA TRP A 105 -8.86 7.90 -20.15
C TRP A 105 -7.79 7.77 -21.23
N LYS A 106 -6.52 8.01 -20.87
CA LYS A 106 -5.37 8.02 -21.79
C LYS A 106 -4.53 6.76 -21.67
N GLU A 107 -3.43 6.77 -20.91
CA GLU A 107 -2.53 5.62 -20.80
C GLU A 107 -2.47 5.14 -19.36
N VAL A 108 -2.36 3.82 -19.20
CA VAL A 108 -2.15 3.18 -17.90
C VAL A 108 -0.66 3.24 -17.56
N ARG A 109 -0.34 3.69 -16.35
CA ARG A 109 1.02 3.64 -15.81
C ARG A 109 1.30 2.30 -15.14
N SER A 110 0.42 1.87 -14.26
CA SER A 110 0.55 0.61 -13.52
C SER A 110 -0.83 0.02 -13.22
N ALA A 111 -0.88 -1.30 -13.01
CA ALA A 111 -2.10 -1.98 -12.58
C ALA A 111 -1.77 -3.21 -11.73
N TRP A 112 -2.51 -3.40 -10.65
CA TRP A 112 -2.32 -4.51 -9.72
C TRP A 112 -3.65 -4.98 -9.14
N VAL A 113 -3.64 -6.18 -8.53
CA VAL A 113 -4.80 -6.75 -7.85
C VAL A 113 -4.50 -6.84 -6.37
N SER A 114 -5.42 -6.38 -5.52
CA SER A 114 -5.39 -6.64 -4.09
C SER A 114 -6.29 -7.83 -3.75
N HIS A 115 -5.97 -8.49 -2.63
CA HIS A 115 -6.59 -9.70 -2.15
C HIS A 115 -7.13 -9.49 -0.73
N GLN A 116 -8.25 -10.11 -0.41
CA GLN A 116 -8.85 -10.06 0.91
C GLN A 116 -9.51 -11.40 1.21
N LYS A 117 -9.00 -12.10 2.23
CA LYS A 117 -9.60 -13.35 2.72
C LYS A 117 -10.96 -13.04 3.35
N LEU A 118 -11.99 -13.79 2.96
CA LEU A 118 -13.35 -13.69 3.50
C LEU A 118 -13.66 -14.82 4.48
#